data_AF-A0A382LJD0-F1
#
_entry.id   AF-A0A382LJD0-F1
#
_cell.length_a   1.000
_cell.length_b   1.000
_cell.length_c   1.000
_cell.angle_alpha   90.00
_cell.angle_beta   90.00
_cell.angle_gamma   90.00
#
_symmetry.space_group_name_H-M   'P 1'
#
loop_
_entity.id
_entity.type
_entity.pdbx_description
1 polymer ?
#
loop_
_entity_poly.entity_id
_entity_poly.type
_entity_poly.pdbx_seq_one_letter_code
_entity_poly.pdbx_strand_id
1 'polypeptide(L)' 'SYDSVGPFGARGAGEAPAAAAGPAIAQAVYNAIGMWVDMPMTPENVITALQNDS' A
#
# COMPACT_ATOMS: atom_id res chain seq x y z
N SER A 1 3.99 -19.73 8.07
CA SER A 1 2.96 -20.60 8.69
C SER A 1 2.89 -21.91 7.93
N TYR A 2 2.62 -23.02 8.60
CA TYR A 2 2.35 -24.32 7.98
C TYR A 2 0.89 -24.36 7.53
N ASP A 3 0.65 -24.60 6.24
CA ASP A 3 -0.71 -24.69 5.71
C ASP A 3 -1.22 -26.14 5.74
N SER A 4 -2.19 -26.43 6.61
CA SER A 4 -2.74 -27.79 6.78
C SER A 4 -3.40 -28.37 5.54
N VAL A 5 -3.80 -27.54 4.55
CA VAL A 5 -4.46 -28.00 3.32
C VAL A 5 -3.53 -27.96 2.09
N GLY A 6 -2.36 -27.32 2.20
CA GLY A 6 -1.39 -27.23 1.12
C GLY A 6 -0.50 -28.47 1.04
N PRO A 7 -0.10 -28.92 -0.17
CA PRO A 7 0.86 -30.03 -0.31
C PRO A 7 2.17 -29.65 0.40
N PHE A 8 2.63 -30.49 1.32
CA PHE A 8 3.81 -30.24 2.16
C PHE A 8 3.77 -28.92 2.96
N GLY A 9 2.58 -28.37 3.23
CA GLY A 9 2.44 -27.09 3.93
C GLY A 9 2.57 -25.84 3.04
N ALA A 10 2.63 -26.01 1.72
CA ALA A 10 2.82 -24.91 0.78
C ALA A 10 1.59 -23.98 0.67
N ARG A 11 1.85 -22.71 0.39
CA ARG A 11 0.83 -21.68 0.13
C ARG A 11 1.24 -20.82 -1.06
N GLY A 12 0.26 -20.26 -1.77
CA GLY A 12 0.50 -19.30 -2.85
C GLY A 12 1.23 -18.05 -2.34
N ALA A 13 2.32 -17.68 -3.01
CA ALA A 13 3.17 -16.54 -2.65
C ALA A 13 3.39 -15.55 -3.80
N GLY A 14 2.81 -15.79 -4.98
CA GLY A 14 3.07 -14.97 -6.18
C GLY A 14 2.48 -13.56 -6.10
N GLU A 15 1.27 -13.42 -5.56
CA GLU A 15 0.55 -12.13 -5.58
C GLU A 15 0.82 -11.28 -4.33
N ALA A 16 1.18 -11.91 -3.21
CA ALA A 16 1.34 -11.23 -1.92
C ALA A 16 2.35 -10.05 -1.97
N PRO A 17 3.53 -10.18 -2.62
CA PRO A 17 4.47 -9.06 -2.73
C PRO A 17 3.91 -7.90 -3.56
N ALA A 18 3.22 -8.19 -4.67
CA ALA A 18 2.63 -7.17 -5.52
C ALA A 18 1.47 -6.43 -4.82
N ALA A 19 0.63 -7.17 -4.10
CA ALA A 19 -0.48 -6.60 -3.34
C ALA A 19 -0.02 -5.74 -2.15
N ALA A 20 1.16 -6.04 -1.57
CA ALA A 20 1.68 -5.29 -0.42
C ALA A 20 2.26 -3.92 -0.78
N ALA A 21 2.74 -3.73 -2.01
CA ALA A 21 3.47 -2.52 -2.40
C ALA A 21 2.60 -1.25 -2.34
N GLY A 22 1.40 -1.28 -2.93
CA GLY A 22 0.46 -0.14 -2.95
C GLY A 22 0.12 0.40 -1.55
N PRO A 23 -0.42 -0.42 -0.63
CA PRO A 23 -0.77 0.04 0.71
C PRO A 23 0.45 0.45 1.55
N ALA A 24 1.62 -0.19 1.37
CA ALA A 24 2.84 0.22 2.07
C ALA A 24 3.29 1.64 1.66
N ILE A 25 3.23 1.94 0.36
CA ILE A 25 3.54 3.29 -0.14
C ILE A 25 2.50 4.31 0.36
N ALA A 26 1.21 3.97 0.32
CA ALA A 26 0.15 4.87 0.81
C ALA A 26 0.33 5.21 2.30
N GLN A 27 0.65 4.21 3.13
CA GLN A 27 0.93 4.42 4.55
C GLN A 27 2.18 5.29 4.78
N ALA A 28 3.22 5.12 3.96
CA ALA A 28 4.44 5.93 4.04
C ALA A 28 4.17 7.40 3.68
N VAL A 29 3.35 7.65 2.66
CA VAL A 29 2.93 9.01 2.28
C VAL A 29 2.10 9.64 3.40
N TYR A 30 1.10 8.93 3.93
CA TYR A 30 0.32 9.40 5.08
C TYR A 30 1.21 9.76 6.27
N ASN A 31 2.20 8.91 6.59
CA ASN A 31 3.15 9.17 7.67
C ASN A 31 4.04 10.41 7.42
N ALA A 32 4.30 10.76 6.15
CA ALA A 32 5.14 11.90 5.79
C ALA A 32 4.38 13.24 5.81
N ILE A 33 3.13 13.26 5.37
CA ILE A 33 2.36 14.52 5.20
C ILE A 33 1.15 14.65 6.15
N GLY A 34 0.79 13.59 6.87
CA GLY A 34 -0.37 13.59 7.79
C GLY A 34 -1.74 13.47 7.11
N MET A 35 -1.78 13.25 5.80
CA MET A 35 -2.98 13.29 4.98
C MET A 35 -3.08 12.06 4.07
N TRP A 36 -4.30 11.60 3.81
CA TRP A 36 -4.56 10.53 2.84
C TRP A 36 -4.61 11.09 1.43
N VAL A 37 -3.96 10.40 0.49
CA VAL A 37 -3.95 10.73 -0.94
C VAL A 37 -4.46 9.52 -1.71
N ASP A 38 -5.46 9.73 -2.57
CA ASP A 38 -6.00 8.66 -3.39
C ASP A 38 -5.00 8.19 -4.45
N MET A 39 -5.05 6.89 -4.77
CA MET A 39 -4.26 6.34 -5.86
C MET A 39 -4.86 6.76 -7.22
N PRO A 40 -4.01 7.10 -8.21
CA PRO A 40 -2.54 7.11 -8.15
C PRO A 40 -2.00 8.36 -7.41
N MET A 41 -1.04 8.15 -6.51
CA MET A 41 -0.37 9.22 -5.74
C MET A 41 0.68 9.96 -6.58
N THR A 42 0.25 10.63 -7.65
CA THR A 42 1.14 11.47 -8.47
C THR A 42 1.53 12.74 -7.71
N PRO A 43 2.64 13.41 -8.08
CA PRO A 43 3.04 14.67 -7.45
C PRO A 43 1.91 15.72 -7.43
N GLU A 44 1.10 15.81 -8.49
CA GLU A 44 -0.01 16.77 -8.60
C GLU A 44 -1.11 16.48 -7.56
N ASN A 45 -1.44 15.20 -7.35
CA ASN A 45 -2.44 14.80 -6.36
C ASN A 45 -1.92 15.04 -4.93
N VAL A 46 -0.63 14.83 -4.68
CA VAL A 46 0.00 15.14 -3.39
C VAL A 46 -0.01 16.64 -3.11
N ILE A 47 0.32 17.48 -4.10
CA ILE A 47 0.25 18.94 -3.97
C ILE A 47 -1.20 19.40 -3.70
N THR A 48 -2.16 18.83 -4.41
CA THR A 48 -3.59 19.13 -4.21
C THR A 48 -4.03 18.79 -2.79
N ALA A 49 -3.60 17.63 -2.27
CA ALA A 49 -3.91 17.25 -0.89
C ALA A 49 -3.34 18.27 0.11
N LEU A 50 -2.07 18.67 -0.04
CA LEU A 50 -1.43 19.67 0.83
C LEU A 50 -2.11 21.05 0.79
N GLN A 51 -2.67 21.44 -0.35
CA GLN A 51 -3.38 22.73 -0.50
C GLN A 51 -4.76 22.73 0.17
N ASN A 52 -5.42 21.58 0.27
CA ASN A 52 -6.73 21.46 0.91
C ASN A 52 -6.69 21.53 2.44
N ASP A 53 -5.49 21.55 3.04
CA ASP A 53 -5.29 21.71 4.49
C ASP A 53 -5.32 23.18 4.96
N SER A 54 -5.35 24.13 4.01
CA SER A 54 -5.25 25.59 4.25
C SER A 54 -6.59 26.31 4.39
#